data_AF-A0A2W6DCD5-F1
#
_entry.id   AF-A0A2W6DCD5-F1
#
_cell.length_a   1.000
_cell.length_b   1.000
_cell.length_c   1.000
_cell.angle_alpha   90.00
_cell.angle_beta   90.00
_cell.angle_gamma   90.00
#
_symmetry.space_group_name_H-M   'P 1'
#
loop_
_entity.id
_entity.type
_entity.pdbx_description
1 polymer ?
#
loop_
_entity_poly.entity_id
_entity_poly.type
_entity_poly.pdbx_seq_one_letter_code
_entity_poly.pdbx_strand_id
1 'polypeptide(L)' 'CVELMLNAVNLTLVTFSRINGTLDGQVMAFFVMVVAAAEVVVGLAIIMSIFRHRRSASVDDANLLKY' A
#
# COMPACT_ATOMS: atom_id res chain seq x y z
N CYS A 1 7.87 1.58 -2.70
CA CYS A 1 7.30 2.39 -3.82
C CYS A 1 5.79 2.55 -3.73
N VAL A 2 5.04 1.52 -3.32
CA VAL A 2 3.56 1.57 -3.23
C VAL A 2 3.07 2.70 -2.33
N GLU A 3 3.64 2.88 -1.14
CA GLU A 3 3.26 3.98 -0.24
C GLU A 3 3.47 5.37 -0.86
N LEU A 4 4.53 5.53 -1.64
CA LEU A 4 4.85 6.78 -2.32
C LEU A 4 3.84 7.07 -3.45
N MET A 5 3.37 6.03 -4.14
CA MET A 5 2.29 6.13 -5.13
C MET A 5 0.94 6.45 -4.46
N LEU A 6 0.62 5.80 -3.34
CA LEU A 6 -0.62 6.07 -2.59
C LEU A 6 -0.66 7.50 -2.04
N ASN A 7 0.48 8.04 -1.60
CA ASN A 7 0.56 9.43 -1.17
C ASN A 7 0.36 10.41 -2.33
N ALA A 8 0.90 10.10 -3.53
CA ALA A 8 0.64 10.89 -4.73
C ALA A 8 -0.85 10.91 -5.09
N VAL A 9 -1.54 9.76 -4.98
CA VAL A 9 -3.00 9.66 -5.20
C VAL A 9 -3.77 10.52 -4.19
N ASN A 10 -3.40 10.47 -2.90
CA ASN A 10 -4.02 11.31 -1.88
C ASN A 10 -3.87 12.80 -2.18
N LEU A 11 -2.68 13.22 -2.62
CA LEU A 11 -2.43 14.60 -3.03
C LEU A 11 -3.32 15.01 -4.21
N THR A 12 -3.48 14.14 -5.22
CA THR A 12 -4.38 14.39 -6.35
C THR A 12 -5.83 14.53 -5.91
N LEU A 13 -6.32 13.64 -5.03
CA LEU A 13 -7.69 13.69 -4.52
C LEU A 13 -7.97 14.99 -3.75
N VAL A 14 -7.10 15.37 -2.83
CA VAL A 14 -7.26 16.60 -2.05
C VAL A 14 -7.19 17.84 -2.95
N THR A 15 -6.30 17.82 -3.95
CA THR A 15 -6.20 18.92 -4.92
C THR A 15 -7.47 19.07 -5.74
N PHE A 16 -8.04 17.97 -6.23
CA PHE A 16 -9.29 18.00 -6.99
C PHE A 16 -10.47 18.45 -6.13
N SER A 17 -10.53 17.98 -4.88
CA SER A 17 -11.52 18.43 -3.88
C SER A 17 -11.46 19.94 -3.68
N ARG A 18 -10.26 20.50 -3.55
CA ARG A 18 -10.06 21.95 -3.40
C ARG A 18 -10.51 22.74 -4.62
N ILE A 19 -10.23 22.26 -5.82
CA ILE A 19 -10.63 22.94 -7.06
C ILE A 19 -12.15 22.95 -7.22
N ASN A 20 -12.84 21.87 -6.82
CA ASN A 20 -14.29 21.75 -6.93
C ASN A 20 -15.05 22.32 -5.70
N GLY A 21 -14.33 22.74 -4.66
CA GLY A 21 -14.94 23.25 -3.42
C GLY A 21 -15.69 22.19 -2.60
N THR A 22 -15.45 20.90 -2.84
CA THR A 22 -16.09 19.80 -2.11
C THR A 22 -15.15 19.23 -1.05
N LEU A 23 -15.70 18.46 -0.10
CA LEU A 23 -14.93 17.78 0.96
C LEU A 23 -14.67 16.29 0.66
N ASP A 24 -15.22 15.77 -0.44
CA ASP A 24 -15.17 14.34 -0.77
C ASP A 24 -13.74 13.81 -0.93
N GLY A 25 -12.84 14.60 -1.51
CA GLY A 25 -11.44 14.17 -1.70
C GLY A 25 -10.66 14.09 -0.39
N GLN A 26 -11.03 14.86 0.63
CA GLN A 26 -10.43 14.74 1.97
C GLN A 26 -10.93 13.48 2.68
N VAL A 27 -12.23 13.19 2.58
CA VAL A 27 -12.84 11.98 3.15
C VAL A 27 -12.24 10.73 2.49
N MET A 28 -12.10 10.73 1.17
CA MET A 28 -11.54 9.59 0.45
C MET A 28 -10.04 9.41 0.72
N ALA A 29 -9.26 10.49 0.84
CA ALA A 29 -7.86 10.41 1.26
C ALA A 29 -7.70 9.79 2.66
N PHE A 30 -8.63 10.06 3.58
CA PHE A 30 -8.66 9.42 4.90
C PHE A 30 -8.87 7.90 4.79
N PHE A 31 -9.82 7.45 3.97
CA PHE A 31 -9.99 6.02 3.72
C PHE A 31 -8.76 5.37 3.09
N VAL A 32 -8.11 6.03 2.12
CA VAL A 32 -6.88 5.53 1.51
C VAL A 32 -5.76 5.37 2.54
N MET A 33 -5.62 6.30 3.50
CA MET A 33 -4.64 6.15 4.59
C MET A 33 -4.91 4.92 5.46
N VAL A 34 -6.18 4.62 5.75
CA VAL A 34 -6.55 3.42 6.52
C VAL A 34 -6.23 2.14 5.74
N VAL A 35 -6.55 2.11 4.44
CA VAL A 35 -6.23 0.97 3.57
C VAL A 35 -4.72 0.78 3.42
N ALA A 36 -3.96 1.86 3.26
CA ALA A 36 -2.50 1.83 3.20
C ALA A 36 -1.89 1.23 4.48
N ALA A 37 -2.40 1.62 5.65
CA ALA A 37 -1.97 1.04 6.92
C ALA A 37 -2.26 -0.47 7.00
N ALA A 38 -3.44 -0.90 6.56
CA ALA A 38 -3.81 -2.31 6.52
C ALA A 38 -2.92 -3.11 5.54
N GLU A 39 -2.65 -2.57 4.36
CA GLU A 39 -1.77 -3.17 3.35
C GLU A 39 -0.37 -3.44 3.91
N VAL A 40 0.25 -2.45 4.57
CA VAL A 40 1.60 -2.58 5.14
C VAL A 40 1.66 -3.68 6.20
N VAL A 41 0.64 -3.78 7.05
CA VAL A 41 0.57 -4.84 8.07
C VAL A 41 0.50 -6.22 7.42
N VAL A 42 -0.36 -6.39 6.40
CA VAL A 42 -0.50 -7.67 5.68
C VAL A 42 0.78 -8.01 4.92
N GLY A 43 1.35 -7.04 4.20
CA GLY A 43 2.60 -7.21 3.46
C GLY A 43 3.75 -7.63 4.36
N LEU A 44 3.90 -6.97 5.52
CA LEU A 44 4.93 -7.33 6.50
C LEU A 44 4.69 -8.71 7.10
N ALA A 45 3.44 -9.08 7.41
CA ALA A 45 3.10 -10.40 7.91
C ALA A 45 3.49 -11.51 6.91
N ILE A 46 3.24 -11.30 5.62
CA ILE A 46 3.64 -12.22 4.55
C ILE A 46 5.16 -12.32 4.47
N ILE A 47 5.87 -11.18 4.46
CA ILE A 47 7.34 -11.14 4.41
C ILE A 47 7.93 -11.89 5.61
N MET A 48 7.43 -11.66 6.83
CA MET A 48 7.88 -12.38 8.03
C MET A 48 7.63 -13.90 7.92
N SER A 49 6.47 -14.30 7.40
CA SER A 49 6.17 -15.72 7.17
C SER A 49 7.18 -16.36 6.21
N ILE A 50 7.51 -15.69 5.11
CA ILE A 50 8.49 -16.16 4.12
C ILE A 50 9.89 -16.22 4.75
N PHE A 51 10.32 -15.16 5.44
CA PHE A 51 11.61 -15.11 6.12
C PHE A 51 11.79 -16.23 7.15
N ARG A 52 10.74 -16.56 7.90
CA ARG A 52 10.77 -17.65 8.88
C ARG A 52 11.05 -19.01 8.24
N HIS A 53 10.63 -19.22 6.99
CA HIS A 53 10.85 -20.48 6.26
C HIS A 53 12.11 -20.47 5.38
N ARG A 54 12.53 -19.31 4.88
CA ARG A 54 13.59 -19.18 3.86
C ARG A 54 14.89 -18.55 4.37
N ARG A 55 14.91 -17.95 5.59
CA ARG A 55 16.02 -17.16 6.16
C ARG A 55 16.58 -16.05 5.24
N SER A 56 15.89 -15.75 4.14
CA SER A 56 16.29 -14.82 3.09
C SER A 56 15.08 -14.02 2.62
N ALA A 57 15.31 -12.74 2.33
CA ALA A 57 14.33 -11.80 1.76
C ALA A 57 14.15 -11.95 0.25
N SER A 58 14.97 -12.79 -0.38
CA SER A 58 15.03 -12.92 -1.83
C SER A 58 13.70 -13.42 -2.37
N VAL A 59 13.04 -12.56 -3.15
CA VAL A 59 11.82 -12.89 -3.90
C VAL A 59 12.10 -13.81 -5.09
N ASP A 60 13.37 -13.94 -5.50
CA ASP A 60 13.79 -14.81 -6.62
C ASP A 60 13.62 -16.31 -6.28
N ASP A 61 13.83 -16.65 -5.00
CA ASP A 61 13.67 -18.01 -4.46
C ASP A 61 12.19 -18.40 -4.21
N ALA A 62 11.24 -17.48 -4.44
CA ALA A 62 9.80 -17.74 -4.30
C ALA A 62 9.18 -18.44 -5.52
N ASN A 63 10.00 -19.00 -6.42
CA ASN A 63 9.59 -19.64 -7.67
C ASN A 63 9.07 -21.08 -7.53
N LEU A 64 8.47 -21.43 -6.38
CA LEU A 64 7.99 -22.80 -6.09
C LEU A 64 6.72 -23.18 -6.86
N LEU A 65 6.00 -22.22 -7.42
CA LEU A 65 4.71 -22.41 -8.11
C LEU A 65 4.85 -22.48 -9.64
N LYS A 66 6.06 -22.76 -10.15
CA LYS A 66 6.34 -22.83 -11.59
C LYS A 66 6.06 -24.23 -12.19
N TYR A 67 5.61 -25.18 -11.39
CA TYR A 67 5.14 -26.51 -11.77
C TYR A 67 3.77 -26.78 -11.16
#